data_AF-A0ABD5UKT6-F1
#
_entry.id   AF-A0ABD5UKT6-F1
#
_cell.length_a   1.000
_cell.length_b   1.000
_cell.length_c   1.000
_cell.angle_alpha   90.00
_cell.angle_beta   90.00
_cell.angle_gamma   90.00
#
_symmetry.space_group_name_H-M   'P 1'
#
loop_
_entity.id
_entity.type
_entity.pdbx_description
1 polymer ?
#
loop_
_entity_poly.entity_id
_entity_poly.type
_entity_poly.pdbx_seq_one_letter_code
_entity_poly.pdbx_strand_id
1 'polypeptide(L)'
;MLHAEGPMLTVDVGERTAERIDIDDVLENTIGGRAAATALAHDRIPFDADPLGPENRAYLSTGPMQMSQMSFTGRMNMTGLSPLTDGLVSTNAGGYLSRNFTGAGLSVLEVTGQSDELLAIHVTDGPDGPEVEFEEVPELEGAEVSRVSGYMDTHHDLGPENCITIGPAGENLVRFASVMTFDNRAFGRGGIGAVLGSKNVKCVTFEGDSSPDIEIPDPPAMDVHREAATSDDLFRRQGTTSATEFINDNFSLPTRYFDDYRFERIENIGGDAVEGKKYKKGACSQCAYACKLPTKDEIRGVETEGPEFETVYSFGTSQGVDDIVDVMISNDLCDELGMDTISAGVTVAAYLKSEDEFGNAELAHETVEKIAHREGIGDSLAEGVDRCHEDLGVDNYTVKGMEFAAHDGRTLHGQGLSYAVANRGADHMYGGMLGLEYAGEVDPEGTLGKAETLAGLENHNVIRDSGIVCAFGGEQGYLTEERVAQLLDADYERLQEVGARTVARERHFNNKRGKDVVDDDLPYEIPDLAEAVQEYYEARGWSEDGTVPDASVNSVAPAGADD
;
A
#
# COMPACT_ATOMS: atom_id res chain seq x y z
N MET A 1 -21.18 8.75 13.52
CA MET A 1 -19.90 8.38 12.91
C MET A 1 -19.72 9.25 11.69
N LEU A 2 -18.72 10.12 11.73
CA LEU A 2 -18.30 10.93 10.60
C LEU A 2 -17.80 10.01 9.47
N HIS A 3 -18.19 10.29 8.24
CA HIS A 3 -17.84 9.52 7.06
C HIS A 3 -17.58 10.44 5.86
N ALA A 4 -16.97 9.92 4.81
CA ALA A 4 -16.81 10.63 3.55
C ALA A 4 -18.18 10.90 2.91
N GLU A 5 -18.26 11.92 2.06
CA GLU A 5 -19.48 12.31 1.35
C GLU A 5 -19.20 12.46 -0.15
N GLY A 6 -20.21 12.17 -0.97
CA GLY A 6 -20.14 12.29 -2.42
C GLY A 6 -20.23 10.95 -3.16
N PRO A 7 -20.49 11.00 -4.47
CA PRO A 7 -20.78 9.82 -5.25
C PRO A 7 -19.54 8.97 -5.50
N MET A 8 -19.78 7.74 -5.97
CA MET A 8 -18.81 6.99 -6.73
C MET A 8 -18.90 7.37 -8.21
N LEU A 9 -17.76 7.52 -8.87
CA LEU A 9 -17.67 7.65 -10.32
C LEU A 9 -17.12 6.34 -10.90
N THR A 10 -17.97 5.61 -11.61
CA THR A 10 -17.57 4.38 -12.33
C THR A 10 -17.14 4.75 -13.74
N VAL A 11 -15.91 4.40 -14.11
CA VAL A 11 -15.31 4.66 -15.42
C VAL A 11 -15.06 3.32 -16.10
N ASP A 12 -15.83 3.04 -17.15
CA ASP A 12 -15.58 1.91 -18.04
C ASP A 12 -14.69 2.38 -19.20
N VAL A 13 -13.46 1.89 -19.23
CA VAL A 13 -12.47 2.32 -20.23
C VAL A 13 -12.63 1.61 -21.57
N GLY A 14 -13.33 0.47 -21.60
CA GLY A 14 -13.62 -0.24 -22.85
C GLY A 14 -14.74 0.44 -23.62
N GLU A 15 -15.79 0.87 -22.93
CA GLU A 15 -16.90 1.63 -23.53
C GLU A 15 -16.63 3.15 -23.57
N ARG A 16 -15.64 3.62 -22.83
CA ARG A 16 -15.33 5.04 -22.57
C ARG A 16 -16.56 5.79 -22.05
N THR A 17 -17.18 5.20 -21.03
CA THR A 17 -18.34 5.77 -20.35
C THR A 17 -18.02 6.06 -18.89
N ALA A 18 -18.74 7.02 -18.32
CA ALA A 18 -18.66 7.35 -16.91
C ALA A 18 -20.08 7.43 -16.32
N GLU A 19 -20.28 6.78 -15.19
CA GLU A 19 -21.55 6.76 -14.46
C GLU A 19 -21.35 7.20 -13.01
N ARG A 20 -22.22 8.09 -12.54
CA ARG A 20 -22.26 8.50 -11.13
C ARG A 20 -23.23 7.61 -10.39
N ILE A 21 -22.77 7.02 -9.30
CA ILE A 21 -23.53 6.13 -8.44
C ILE A 21 -23.57 6.72 -7.04
N ASP A 22 -24.78 6.90 -6.51
CA ASP A 22 -25.00 7.27 -5.12
C ASP A 22 -24.55 6.12 -4.22
N ILE A 23 -23.70 6.42 -3.25
CA ILE A 23 -23.11 5.45 -2.32
C ILE A 23 -23.22 5.90 -0.87
N ASP A 24 -24.16 6.80 -0.55
CA ASP A 24 -24.27 7.40 0.79
C ASP A 24 -24.46 6.31 1.87
N ASP A 25 -25.32 5.31 1.60
CA ASP A 25 -25.54 4.16 2.48
C ASP A 25 -24.24 3.34 2.70
N VAL A 26 -23.39 3.23 1.68
CA VAL A 26 -22.10 2.53 1.81
C VAL A 26 -21.18 3.34 2.72
N LEU A 27 -21.04 4.64 2.47
CA LEU A 27 -20.15 5.53 3.21
C LEU A 27 -20.58 5.63 4.69
N GLU A 28 -21.88 5.77 4.99
CA GLU A 28 -22.40 5.81 6.36
C GLU A 28 -22.03 4.53 7.14
N ASN A 29 -22.05 3.38 6.48
CA ASN A 29 -21.77 2.08 7.11
C ASN A 29 -20.27 1.71 7.17
N THR A 30 -19.42 2.44 6.43
CA THR A 30 -18.02 2.07 6.21
C THR A 30 -17.00 3.20 6.44
N ILE A 31 -17.42 4.42 6.78
CA ILE A 31 -16.57 5.62 6.96
C ILE A 31 -16.03 6.15 5.63
N GLY A 32 -15.46 5.30 4.77
CA GLY A 32 -14.75 5.71 3.56
C GLY A 32 -13.56 4.79 3.28
N GLY A 33 -12.61 5.28 2.48
CA GLY A 33 -11.28 4.68 2.26
C GLY A 33 -11.31 3.18 2.01
N ARG A 34 -10.51 2.43 2.78
CA ARG A 34 -10.39 0.96 2.65
C ARG A 34 -11.71 0.23 2.85
N ALA A 35 -12.49 0.54 3.89
CA ALA A 35 -13.72 -0.20 4.18
C ALA A 35 -14.80 0.01 3.11
N ALA A 36 -14.96 1.24 2.59
CA ALA A 36 -15.87 1.52 1.48
C ALA A 36 -15.42 0.84 0.19
N ALA A 37 -14.14 0.95 -0.16
CA ALA A 37 -13.61 0.34 -1.38
C ALA A 37 -13.64 -1.20 -1.32
N THR A 38 -13.37 -1.80 -0.15
CA THR A 38 -13.46 -3.26 0.06
C THR A 38 -14.91 -3.75 -0.04
N ALA A 39 -15.85 -3.00 0.53
CA ALA A 39 -17.29 -3.27 0.39
C ALA A 39 -17.72 -3.32 -1.08
N LEU A 40 -17.34 -2.30 -1.86
CA LEU A 40 -17.65 -2.22 -3.28
C LEU A 40 -16.95 -3.32 -4.08
N ALA A 41 -15.65 -3.54 -3.85
CA ALA A 41 -14.85 -4.56 -4.52
C ALA A 41 -15.41 -5.97 -4.27
N HIS A 42 -15.79 -6.28 -3.04
CA HIS A 42 -16.37 -7.57 -2.68
C HIS A 42 -17.67 -7.87 -3.45
N ASP A 43 -18.52 -6.86 -3.62
CA ASP A 43 -19.83 -7.02 -4.24
C ASP A 43 -19.81 -6.92 -5.77
N ARG A 44 -18.84 -6.18 -6.34
CA ARG A 44 -18.81 -5.82 -7.76
C ARG A 44 -17.72 -6.51 -8.58
N ILE A 45 -16.70 -7.08 -7.94
CA ILE A 45 -15.71 -7.93 -8.63
C ILE A 45 -16.21 -9.38 -8.55
N PRO A 46 -16.42 -10.07 -9.69
CA PRO A 46 -16.73 -11.48 -9.68
C PRO A 46 -15.67 -12.30 -8.93
N PHE A 47 -16.09 -13.25 -8.09
CA PHE A 47 -15.14 -14.06 -7.32
C PHE A 47 -14.21 -14.89 -8.20
N ASP A 48 -14.59 -15.21 -9.44
CA ASP A 48 -13.79 -15.93 -10.43
C ASP A 48 -13.11 -15.02 -11.47
N ALA A 49 -13.14 -13.69 -11.27
CA ALA A 49 -12.49 -12.74 -12.16
C ALA A 49 -10.98 -13.04 -12.30
N ASP A 50 -10.46 -12.89 -13.51
CA ASP A 50 -9.02 -12.81 -13.75
C ASP A 50 -8.50 -11.48 -13.18
N PRO A 51 -7.47 -11.49 -12.30
CA PRO A 51 -6.88 -10.26 -11.78
C PRO A 51 -6.37 -9.28 -12.84
N LEU A 52 -6.04 -9.73 -14.05
CA LEU A 52 -5.64 -8.86 -15.17
C LEU A 52 -6.72 -8.77 -16.26
N GLY A 53 -7.92 -9.27 -15.97
CA GLY A 53 -9.06 -9.25 -16.88
C GLY A 53 -9.91 -7.97 -16.80
N PRO A 54 -10.84 -7.79 -17.75
CA PRO A 54 -11.70 -6.60 -17.80
C PRO A 54 -12.70 -6.51 -16.63
N GLU A 55 -13.04 -7.65 -16.01
CA GLU A 55 -13.98 -7.74 -14.88
C GLU A 55 -13.38 -7.34 -13.54
N ASN A 56 -12.04 -7.28 -13.42
CA ASN A 56 -11.39 -6.70 -12.24
C ASN A 56 -11.66 -5.19 -12.19
N ARG A 57 -11.74 -4.63 -10.99
CA ARG A 57 -12.02 -3.21 -10.74
C ARG A 57 -10.96 -2.64 -9.81
N ALA A 58 -10.50 -1.43 -10.11
CA ALA A 58 -9.60 -0.67 -9.27
C ALA A 58 -10.34 0.52 -8.65
N TYR A 59 -10.26 0.65 -7.33
CA TYR A 59 -10.96 1.67 -6.56
C TYR A 59 -9.95 2.63 -5.94
N LEU A 60 -9.98 3.91 -6.30
CA LEU A 60 -9.31 4.98 -5.56
C LEU A 60 -10.36 5.67 -4.67
N SER A 61 -10.14 5.70 -3.37
CA SER A 61 -11.13 6.20 -2.41
C SER A 61 -10.56 7.21 -1.41
N THR A 62 -11.41 8.15 -1.01
CA THR A 62 -11.16 9.15 0.03
C THR A 62 -11.84 8.79 1.37
N GLY A 63 -11.50 9.49 2.44
CA GLY A 63 -12.11 9.40 3.76
C GLY A 63 -12.54 10.79 4.28
N PRO A 64 -13.26 10.86 5.42
CA PRO A 64 -13.69 12.13 5.98
C PRO A 64 -12.52 13.06 6.33
N MET A 65 -11.36 12.50 6.71
CA MET A 65 -10.23 13.31 7.16
C MET A 65 -9.56 14.09 6.04
N GLN A 66 -9.88 13.82 4.77
CA GLN A 66 -9.41 14.61 3.65
C GLN A 66 -10.05 16.01 3.59
N MET A 67 -11.05 16.33 4.42
CA MET A 67 -11.52 17.72 4.58
C MET A 67 -10.81 18.46 5.72
N SER A 68 -10.00 17.74 6.52
CA SER A 68 -9.33 18.31 7.68
C SER A 68 -8.10 19.17 7.33
N GLN A 69 -7.80 20.14 8.19
CA GLN A 69 -6.50 20.84 8.25
C GLN A 69 -5.54 20.19 9.27
N MET A 70 -5.94 19.08 9.89
CA MET A 70 -5.10 18.29 10.77
C MET A 70 -3.91 17.69 10.00
N SER A 71 -2.79 17.53 10.70
CA SER A 71 -1.66 16.73 10.19
C SER A 71 -2.07 15.28 9.92
N PHE A 72 -1.30 14.58 9.09
CA PHE A 72 -1.47 13.15 8.77
C PHE A 72 -2.63 12.81 7.81
N THR A 73 -3.25 13.79 7.15
CA THR A 73 -4.45 13.62 6.30
C THR A 73 -4.21 13.75 4.78
N GLY A 74 -2.94 13.87 4.36
CA GLY A 74 -2.52 13.94 2.96
C GLY A 74 -2.27 12.57 2.31
N ARG A 75 -3.20 11.64 2.52
CA ARG A 75 -3.14 10.25 2.02
C ARG A 75 -4.42 9.90 1.25
N MET A 76 -4.38 8.76 0.56
CA MET A 76 -5.48 8.16 -0.19
C MET A 76 -5.39 6.63 -0.08
N ASN A 77 -6.48 5.91 -0.36
CA ASN A 77 -6.53 4.45 -0.40
C ASN A 77 -6.82 3.96 -1.81
N MET A 78 -6.18 2.87 -2.22
CA MET A 78 -6.53 2.13 -3.44
C MET A 78 -6.82 0.66 -3.13
N THR A 79 -7.81 0.06 -3.80
CA THR A 79 -8.25 -1.33 -3.54
C THR A 79 -8.63 -2.03 -4.84
N GLY A 80 -8.39 -3.34 -4.93
CA GLY A 80 -8.79 -4.16 -6.07
C GLY A 80 -8.41 -5.64 -5.88
N LEU A 81 -8.63 -6.46 -6.90
CA LEU A 81 -8.12 -7.84 -6.93
C LEU A 81 -6.64 -7.84 -7.37
N SER A 82 -5.78 -8.38 -6.52
CA SER A 82 -4.34 -8.42 -6.73
C SER A 82 -3.93 -9.47 -7.75
N PRO A 83 -3.15 -9.11 -8.79
CA PRO A 83 -2.50 -10.11 -9.66
C PRO A 83 -1.34 -10.83 -8.97
N LEU A 84 -0.76 -10.26 -7.90
CA LEU A 84 0.31 -10.91 -7.14
C LEU A 84 -0.24 -12.07 -6.30
N THR A 85 -1.26 -11.76 -5.49
CA THR A 85 -1.73 -12.67 -4.42
C THR A 85 -3.01 -13.40 -4.75
N ASP A 86 -3.71 -13.06 -5.84
CA ASP A 86 -5.01 -13.63 -6.18
C ASP A 86 -6.08 -13.42 -5.09
N GLY A 87 -6.02 -12.27 -4.42
CA GLY A 87 -6.96 -11.88 -3.37
C GLY A 87 -7.21 -10.38 -3.39
N LEU A 88 -8.14 -9.90 -2.56
CA LEU A 88 -8.32 -8.46 -2.40
C LEU A 88 -7.07 -7.86 -1.75
N VAL A 89 -6.62 -6.74 -2.31
CA VAL A 89 -5.57 -5.92 -1.73
C VAL A 89 -6.07 -4.49 -1.55
N SER A 90 -5.75 -3.90 -0.41
CA SER A 90 -5.83 -2.46 -0.17
C SER A 90 -4.42 -1.94 0.05
N THR A 91 -4.11 -0.78 -0.51
CA THR A 91 -2.81 -0.11 -0.44
C THR A 91 -3.02 1.39 -0.28
N ASN A 92 -2.04 2.10 0.30
CA ASN A 92 -2.18 3.50 0.68
C ASN A 92 -0.98 4.31 0.24
N ALA A 93 -1.24 5.47 -0.36
CA ALA A 93 -0.20 6.42 -0.75
C ALA A 93 -0.40 7.76 -0.06
N GLY A 94 0.72 8.41 0.28
CA GLY A 94 0.75 9.82 0.67
C GLY A 94 0.95 10.73 -0.52
N GLY A 95 1.26 12.00 -0.26
CA GLY A 95 1.59 12.98 -1.30
C GLY A 95 0.65 14.16 -1.25
N TYR A 96 0.22 14.62 -2.42
CA TYR A 96 -0.58 15.84 -2.56
C TYR A 96 -1.92 15.65 -3.29
N LEU A 97 -2.16 14.46 -3.84
CA LEU A 97 -3.38 14.10 -4.60
C LEU A 97 -4.69 14.33 -3.83
N SER A 98 -4.70 14.08 -2.53
CA SER A 98 -5.94 13.89 -1.78
C SER A 98 -6.93 15.06 -1.86
N ARG A 99 -6.43 16.31 -1.96
CA ARG A 99 -7.30 17.50 -2.05
C ARG A 99 -7.76 17.78 -3.48
N ASN A 100 -6.95 17.42 -4.48
CA ASN A 100 -7.34 17.49 -5.89
C ASN A 100 -8.42 16.45 -6.20
N PHE A 101 -8.28 15.23 -5.65
CA PHE A 101 -9.30 14.18 -5.74
C PHE A 101 -10.64 14.63 -5.14
N THR A 102 -10.62 15.16 -3.90
CA THR A 102 -11.87 15.62 -3.27
C THR A 102 -12.43 16.87 -3.96
N GLY A 103 -11.57 17.74 -4.49
CA GLY A 103 -11.94 18.90 -5.29
C GLY A 103 -12.75 18.53 -6.54
N ALA A 104 -12.49 17.38 -7.14
CA ALA A 104 -13.29 16.87 -8.26
C ALA A 104 -14.71 16.42 -7.86
N GLY A 105 -15.06 16.41 -6.56
CA GLY A 105 -16.44 16.21 -6.08
C GLY A 105 -16.92 14.76 -6.02
N LEU A 106 -16.00 13.81 -5.86
CA LEU A 106 -16.28 12.38 -5.70
C LEU A 106 -15.61 11.80 -4.44
N SER A 107 -16.18 10.70 -3.94
CA SER A 107 -15.60 9.95 -2.81
C SER A 107 -14.86 8.68 -3.24
N VAL A 108 -15.29 8.08 -4.34
CA VAL A 108 -14.68 6.85 -4.90
C VAL A 108 -14.61 6.97 -6.41
N LEU A 109 -13.44 6.71 -7.00
CA LEU A 109 -13.29 6.42 -8.43
C LEU A 109 -13.18 4.91 -8.60
N GLU A 110 -14.02 4.33 -9.43
CA GLU A 110 -13.93 2.93 -9.88
C GLU A 110 -13.50 2.89 -11.34
N VAL A 111 -12.43 2.15 -11.67
CA VAL A 111 -11.98 1.91 -13.04
C VAL A 111 -12.21 0.45 -13.41
N THR A 112 -12.95 0.21 -14.49
CA THR A 112 -13.36 -1.12 -14.99
C THR A 112 -13.23 -1.22 -16.50
N GLY A 113 -13.40 -2.42 -17.06
CA GLY A 113 -13.29 -2.66 -18.50
C GLY A 113 -11.83 -2.74 -18.94
N GLN A 114 -11.60 -2.70 -20.25
CA GLN A 114 -10.27 -2.73 -20.87
C GLN A 114 -10.31 -1.95 -22.19
N SER A 115 -9.45 -0.95 -22.33
CA SER A 115 -9.34 -0.14 -23.56
C SER A 115 -8.38 -0.79 -24.56
N ASP A 116 -8.66 -0.66 -25.85
CA ASP A 116 -7.73 -1.02 -26.93
C ASP A 116 -6.62 0.03 -27.14
N GLU A 117 -6.83 1.25 -26.64
CA GLU A 117 -5.90 2.38 -26.75
C GLU A 117 -5.36 2.78 -25.38
N LEU A 118 -4.13 3.29 -25.31
CA LEU A 118 -3.54 3.82 -24.09
C LEU A 118 -4.19 5.17 -23.71
N LEU A 119 -4.82 5.23 -22.54
CA LEU A 119 -5.63 6.37 -22.11
C LEU A 119 -5.02 7.14 -20.93
N ALA A 120 -5.16 8.46 -20.98
CA ALA A 120 -5.25 9.32 -19.82
C ALA A 120 -6.72 9.65 -19.55
N ILE A 121 -7.10 9.71 -18.27
CA ILE A 121 -8.46 9.99 -17.82
C ILE A 121 -8.43 11.28 -17.00
N HIS A 122 -9.20 12.28 -17.38
CA HIS A 122 -9.29 13.54 -16.65
C HIS A 122 -10.61 13.61 -15.91
N VAL A 123 -10.54 13.73 -14.59
CA VAL A 123 -11.70 13.86 -13.71
C VAL A 123 -11.78 15.31 -13.21
N THR A 124 -12.89 15.98 -13.50
CA THR A 124 -13.11 17.39 -13.12
C THR A 124 -14.44 17.58 -12.41
N ASP A 125 -14.61 18.68 -11.67
CA ASP A 125 -15.92 19.07 -11.17
C ASP A 125 -16.75 19.76 -12.27
N GLY A 126 -17.79 19.07 -12.74
CA GLY A 126 -18.73 19.59 -13.72
C GLY A 126 -19.89 20.36 -13.08
N PRO A 127 -20.70 21.09 -13.88
CA PRO A 127 -21.83 21.89 -13.39
C PRO A 127 -22.86 21.07 -12.60
N ASP A 128 -22.99 19.79 -12.91
CA ASP A 128 -23.94 18.87 -12.30
C ASP A 128 -23.26 17.83 -11.38
N GLY A 129 -21.94 17.91 -11.16
CA GLY A 129 -21.12 16.94 -10.40
C GLY A 129 -19.88 16.45 -11.17
N PRO A 130 -19.15 15.42 -10.69
CA PRO A 130 -17.88 14.96 -11.29
C PRO A 130 -18.03 14.46 -12.74
N GLU A 131 -17.20 14.91 -13.67
CA GLU A 131 -17.20 14.51 -15.09
C GLU A 131 -15.88 13.86 -15.51
N VAL A 132 -15.89 13.15 -16.63
CA VAL A 132 -14.71 12.44 -17.17
C VAL A 132 -14.48 12.80 -18.63
N GLU A 133 -13.23 13.11 -18.96
CA GLU A 133 -12.73 13.14 -20.32
C GLU A 133 -11.69 12.03 -20.51
N PHE A 134 -11.73 11.39 -21.69
CA PHE A 134 -10.77 10.36 -22.08
C PHE A 134 -9.85 10.92 -23.17
N GLU A 135 -8.55 10.90 -22.92
CA GLU A 135 -7.50 11.29 -23.88
C GLU A 135 -6.71 10.04 -24.29
N GLU A 136 -6.54 9.83 -25.60
CA GLU A 136 -5.59 8.84 -26.11
C GLU A 136 -4.17 9.43 -26.06
N VAL A 137 -3.24 8.73 -25.44
CA VAL A 137 -1.86 9.21 -25.18
C VAL A 137 -0.78 8.24 -25.67
N PRO A 138 -0.78 7.84 -26.96
CA PRO A 138 0.21 6.89 -27.49
C PRO A 138 1.66 7.38 -27.36
N GLU A 139 1.90 8.69 -27.24
CA GLU A 139 3.22 9.26 -26.97
C GLU A 139 3.79 8.96 -25.57
N LEU A 140 2.95 8.48 -24.65
CA LEU A 140 3.33 8.10 -23.30
C LEU A 140 3.59 6.59 -23.15
N GLU A 141 3.47 5.80 -24.22
CA GLU A 141 3.83 4.38 -24.20
C GLU A 141 5.30 4.22 -23.75
N GLY A 142 5.51 3.38 -22.74
CA GLY A 142 6.82 3.13 -22.11
C GLY A 142 7.42 4.34 -21.39
N ALA A 143 6.66 5.42 -21.15
CA ALA A 143 7.17 6.58 -20.43
C ALA A 143 7.31 6.29 -18.92
N GLU A 144 8.44 6.70 -18.35
CA GLU A 144 8.66 6.73 -16.90
C GLU A 144 7.69 7.71 -16.20
N VAL A 145 7.47 7.49 -14.91
CA VAL A 145 6.47 8.19 -14.09
C VAL A 145 6.63 9.71 -14.15
N SER A 146 7.84 10.24 -13.95
CA SER A 146 8.08 11.70 -13.97
C SER A 146 7.82 12.32 -15.35
N ARG A 147 8.00 11.55 -16.42
CA ARG A 147 7.71 12.01 -17.79
C ARG A 147 6.20 12.10 -18.02
N VAL A 148 5.41 11.23 -17.40
CA VAL A 148 3.94 11.26 -17.50
C VAL A 148 3.39 12.48 -16.77
N SER A 149 3.79 12.70 -15.51
CA SER A 149 3.36 13.89 -14.77
C SER A 149 3.84 15.18 -15.44
N GLY A 150 5.06 15.21 -15.99
CA GLY A 150 5.56 16.33 -16.79
C GLY A 150 4.78 16.58 -18.09
N TYR A 151 4.25 15.53 -18.73
CA TYR A 151 3.34 15.68 -19.88
C TYR A 151 2.04 16.35 -19.45
N MET A 152 1.44 15.90 -18.34
CA MET A 152 0.19 16.47 -17.81
C MET A 152 0.36 17.93 -17.41
N ASP A 153 1.49 18.28 -16.77
CA ASP A 153 1.80 19.67 -16.41
C ASP A 153 1.94 20.54 -17.66
N THR A 154 2.61 20.05 -18.70
CA THR A 154 2.88 20.82 -19.92
C THR A 154 1.64 21.01 -20.80
N HIS A 155 0.77 20.00 -20.91
CA HIS A 155 -0.34 20.00 -21.87
C HIS A 155 -1.69 20.39 -21.24
N HIS A 156 -1.84 20.16 -19.93
CA HIS A 156 -3.10 20.36 -19.21
C HIS A 156 -2.97 21.29 -18.00
N ASP A 157 -1.77 21.82 -17.71
CA ASP A 157 -1.49 22.61 -16.50
C ASP A 157 -1.79 21.83 -15.20
N LEU A 158 -1.64 20.50 -15.23
CA LEU A 158 -1.89 19.59 -14.10
C LEU A 158 -0.60 18.88 -13.66
N GLY A 159 -0.03 19.32 -12.55
CA GLY A 159 1.24 18.83 -12.01
C GLY A 159 1.18 17.42 -11.39
N PRO A 160 2.31 16.92 -10.86
CA PRO A 160 2.39 15.59 -10.21
C PRO A 160 1.47 15.45 -8.98
N GLU A 161 1.05 16.56 -8.37
CA GLU A 161 0.05 16.58 -7.31
C GLU A 161 -1.37 16.28 -7.78
N ASN A 162 -1.66 16.37 -9.08
CA ASN A 162 -3.00 16.16 -9.65
C ASN A 162 -3.21 14.74 -10.15
N CYS A 163 -2.18 13.90 -10.25
CA CYS A 163 -2.29 12.63 -10.94
C CYS A 163 -1.91 11.39 -10.13
N ILE A 164 -2.53 10.29 -10.53
CA ILE A 164 -1.99 8.94 -10.37
C ILE A 164 -1.53 8.44 -11.74
N THR A 165 -0.45 7.67 -11.77
CA THR A 165 0.12 7.15 -13.01
C THR A 165 0.79 5.81 -12.79
N ILE A 166 0.96 5.04 -13.87
CA ILE A 166 1.80 3.84 -13.90
C ILE A 166 3.07 4.10 -14.71
N GLY A 167 4.17 3.47 -14.32
CA GLY A 167 5.38 3.40 -15.13
C GLY A 167 5.37 2.21 -16.09
N PRO A 168 6.49 1.96 -16.79
CA PRO A 168 6.68 0.80 -17.67
C PRO A 168 6.33 -0.54 -17.02
N ALA A 169 6.58 -0.74 -15.73
CA ALA A 169 6.26 -1.99 -15.05
C ALA A 169 4.73 -2.27 -15.01
N GLY A 170 3.92 -1.21 -14.86
CA GLY A 170 2.47 -1.31 -14.93
C GLY A 170 1.99 -1.69 -16.32
N GLU A 171 2.49 -1.01 -17.36
CA GLU A 171 2.18 -1.32 -18.77
C GLU A 171 2.55 -2.77 -19.13
N ASN A 172 3.69 -3.23 -18.66
CA ASN A 172 4.17 -4.60 -18.88
C ASN A 172 3.57 -5.61 -17.90
N LEU A 173 2.59 -5.24 -17.09
CA LEU A 173 1.86 -6.16 -16.18
C LEU A 173 2.77 -6.89 -15.18
N VAL A 174 3.83 -6.24 -14.67
CA VAL A 174 4.64 -6.79 -13.58
C VAL A 174 3.74 -6.99 -12.36
N ARG A 175 3.70 -8.19 -11.76
CA ARG A 175 2.69 -8.53 -10.73
C ARG A 175 2.75 -7.67 -9.48
N PHE A 176 3.89 -7.02 -9.23
CA PHE A 176 4.11 -6.08 -8.13
C PHE A 176 4.32 -4.64 -8.62
N ALA A 177 3.75 -4.28 -9.77
CA ALA A 177 3.71 -2.89 -10.24
C ALA A 177 2.85 -2.01 -9.33
N SER A 178 3.33 -0.80 -9.09
CA SER A 178 2.72 0.24 -8.26
C SER A 178 1.89 1.20 -9.10
N VAL A 179 0.90 1.83 -8.46
CA VAL A 179 0.35 3.11 -8.95
C VAL A 179 1.07 4.24 -8.21
N MET A 180 1.68 5.16 -8.96
CA MET A 180 2.47 6.26 -8.43
C MET A 180 1.66 7.55 -8.35
N THR A 181 1.96 8.38 -7.36
CA THR A 181 1.42 9.73 -7.21
C THR A 181 2.50 10.65 -6.68
N PHE A 182 2.47 11.92 -7.07
CA PHE A 182 3.51 12.89 -6.72
C PHE A 182 4.93 12.36 -7.03
N ASP A 183 5.06 11.64 -8.15
CA ASP A 183 6.24 10.95 -8.71
C ASP A 183 6.89 9.85 -7.84
N ASN A 184 6.92 10.00 -6.52
CA ASN A 184 7.72 9.16 -5.61
C ASN A 184 6.88 8.57 -4.45
N ARG A 185 5.55 8.66 -4.52
CA ARG A 185 4.65 8.03 -3.53
C ARG A 185 3.88 6.92 -4.21
N ALA A 186 3.90 5.74 -3.60
CA ALA A 186 3.35 4.54 -4.21
C ALA A 186 2.11 4.04 -3.47
N PHE A 187 1.08 3.70 -4.24
CA PHE A 187 0.18 2.61 -3.91
C PHE A 187 0.92 1.30 -4.26
N GLY A 188 1.85 0.93 -3.38
CA GLY A 188 2.95 0.04 -3.76
C GLY A 188 2.56 -1.43 -3.92
N ARG A 189 2.17 -2.05 -2.81
CA ARG A 189 2.10 -3.51 -2.74
C ARG A 189 0.85 -4.09 -3.39
N GLY A 190 1.00 -5.29 -3.96
CA GLY A 190 -0.09 -6.12 -4.46
C GLY A 190 -0.49 -5.88 -5.92
N GLY A 191 0.25 -5.06 -6.67
CA GLY A 191 0.15 -5.09 -8.14
C GLY A 191 -0.99 -4.29 -8.76
N ILE A 192 -1.54 -3.30 -8.06
CA ILE A 192 -2.62 -2.47 -8.63
C ILE A 192 -2.13 -1.65 -9.84
N GLY A 193 -0.82 -1.38 -9.95
CA GLY A 193 -0.23 -0.80 -11.17
C GLY A 193 -0.42 -1.67 -12.40
N ALA A 194 -0.27 -3.00 -12.27
CA ALA A 194 -0.54 -3.93 -13.36
C ALA A 194 -2.03 -4.05 -13.66
N VAL A 195 -2.90 -3.84 -12.66
CA VAL A 195 -4.36 -3.75 -12.90
C VAL A 195 -4.67 -2.55 -13.79
N LEU A 196 -4.15 -1.35 -13.50
CA LEU A 196 -4.35 -0.20 -14.38
C LEU A 196 -3.72 -0.40 -15.76
N GLY A 197 -2.53 -0.99 -15.83
CA GLY A 197 -1.87 -1.32 -17.09
C GLY A 197 -2.68 -2.30 -17.94
N SER A 198 -3.29 -3.33 -17.35
CA SER A 198 -4.15 -4.29 -18.05
C SER A 198 -5.37 -3.63 -18.70
N LYS A 199 -5.78 -2.47 -18.17
CA LYS A 199 -6.89 -1.66 -18.67
C LYS A 199 -6.46 -0.61 -19.69
N ASN A 200 -5.17 -0.52 -20.00
CA ASN A 200 -4.54 0.53 -20.80
C ASN A 200 -4.81 1.94 -20.23
N VAL A 201 -4.77 2.09 -18.90
CA VAL A 201 -4.87 3.39 -18.22
C VAL A 201 -3.48 3.83 -17.78
N LYS A 202 -2.92 4.81 -18.48
CA LYS A 202 -1.59 5.36 -18.18
C LYS A 202 -1.63 6.30 -16.98
N CYS A 203 -2.63 7.16 -16.93
CA CYS A 203 -2.72 8.24 -15.97
C CYS A 203 -4.20 8.61 -15.68
N VAL A 204 -4.48 9.02 -14.45
CA VAL A 204 -5.74 9.68 -14.09
C VAL A 204 -5.43 10.99 -13.39
N THR A 205 -6.00 12.09 -13.86
CA THR A 205 -5.84 13.42 -13.26
C THR A 205 -7.11 13.87 -12.56
N PHE A 206 -6.96 14.69 -11.52
CA PHE A 206 -8.06 15.26 -10.76
C PHE A 206 -7.90 16.78 -10.63
N GLU A 207 -8.96 17.52 -10.91
CA GLU A 207 -9.04 18.97 -10.73
C GLU A 207 -10.46 19.37 -10.27
N GLY A 208 -10.56 20.41 -9.44
CA GLY A 208 -11.85 21.00 -9.09
C GLY A 208 -11.83 21.68 -7.71
N ASP A 209 -12.97 22.28 -7.34
CA ASP A 209 -13.16 22.97 -6.04
C ASP A 209 -14.48 22.56 -5.35
N SER A 210 -15.01 21.39 -5.71
CA SER A 210 -16.28 20.84 -5.23
C SER A 210 -16.12 19.87 -4.05
N SER A 211 -15.11 20.09 -3.19
CA SER A 211 -14.93 19.27 -1.98
C SER A 211 -16.16 19.39 -1.05
N PRO A 212 -16.62 18.28 -0.44
CA PRO A 212 -17.73 18.32 0.51
C PRO A 212 -17.36 19.09 1.79
N ASP A 213 -18.35 19.72 2.41
CA ASP A 213 -18.19 20.51 3.63
C ASP A 213 -18.38 19.62 4.88
N ILE A 214 -17.34 18.89 5.25
CA ILE A 214 -17.33 18.00 6.42
C ILE A 214 -16.66 18.71 7.60
N GLU A 215 -17.44 19.01 8.65
CA GLU A 215 -16.92 19.63 9.88
C GLU A 215 -16.14 18.60 10.72
N ILE A 216 -14.84 18.82 10.89
CA ILE A 216 -13.97 17.93 11.67
C ILE A 216 -13.98 18.35 13.15
N PRO A 217 -14.16 17.40 14.10
CA PRO A 217 -14.17 17.70 15.53
C PRO A 217 -12.92 18.44 16.05
N ASP A 218 -13.16 19.52 16.80
CA ASP A 218 -12.17 20.37 17.50
C ASP A 218 -12.52 20.43 19.00
N PRO A 219 -11.56 20.41 19.96
CA PRO A 219 -10.10 20.57 19.84
C PRO A 219 -9.24 19.42 19.25
N PRO A 220 -9.69 18.15 19.11
CA PRO A 220 -8.77 17.04 18.78
C PRO A 220 -7.95 17.26 17.51
N ALA A 221 -8.57 17.75 16.43
CA ALA A 221 -7.87 18.01 15.18
C ALA A 221 -6.75 19.05 15.32
N MET A 222 -7.02 20.17 16.01
CA MET A 222 -6.02 21.21 16.21
C MET A 222 -4.92 20.80 17.20
N ASP A 223 -5.24 19.96 18.19
CA ASP A 223 -4.26 19.42 19.12
C ASP A 223 -3.26 18.50 18.41
N VAL A 224 -3.74 17.56 17.60
CA VAL A 224 -2.89 16.69 16.77
C VAL A 224 -1.98 17.52 15.86
N HIS A 225 -2.53 18.53 15.18
CA HIS A 225 -1.73 19.39 14.29
C HIS A 225 -0.63 20.12 15.07
N ARG A 226 -0.96 20.70 16.24
CA ARG A 226 -0.01 21.46 17.05
C ARG A 226 1.11 20.57 17.58
N GLU A 227 0.76 19.40 18.11
CA GLU A 227 1.73 18.44 18.64
C GLU A 227 2.69 17.96 17.53
N ALA A 228 2.15 17.62 16.35
CA ALA A 228 2.96 17.25 15.19
C ALA A 228 3.89 18.40 14.75
N ALA A 229 3.40 19.64 14.74
CA ALA A 229 4.17 20.82 14.35
C ALA A 229 5.32 21.14 15.33
N THR A 230 5.15 20.83 16.62
CA THR A 230 6.14 21.07 17.67
C THR A 230 7.00 19.85 18.01
N SER A 231 6.82 18.75 17.28
CA SER A 231 7.59 17.52 17.47
C SER A 231 9.08 17.73 17.18
N ASP A 232 9.94 17.12 18.01
CA ASP A 232 11.40 17.09 17.87
C ASP A 232 11.91 15.64 17.67
N ASP A 233 11.08 14.81 17.02
CA ASP A 233 11.34 13.38 16.83
C ASP A 233 12.45 13.09 15.80
N LEU A 234 13.20 12.01 16.02
CA LEU A 234 14.21 11.49 15.11
C LEU A 234 13.61 11.16 13.73
N PHE A 235 12.36 10.70 13.67
CA PHE A 235 11.61 10.48 12.42
C PHE A 235 11.53 11.73 11.53
N ARG A 236 11.57 12.94 12.09
CA ARG A 236 11.59 14.16 11.26
C ARG A 236 12.90 14.33 10.50
N ARG A 237 13.98 13.81 11.08
CA ARG A 237 15.34 13.87 10.52
C ARG A 237 15.57 12.69 9.59
N GLN A 238 15.35 11.47 10.08
CA GLN A 238 15.71 10.21 9.46
C GLN A 238 14.52 9.45 8.84
N GLY A 239 13.29 9.93 8.99
CA GLY A 239 12.12 9.22 8.50
C GLY A 239 11.98 7.83 9.14
N THR A 240 11.44 6.89 8.37
CA THR A 240 11.28 5.49 8.78
C THR A 240 12.63 4.81 9.04
N THR A 241 13.71 5.28 8.40
CA THR A 241 15.05 4.69 8.54
C THR A 241 15.67 4.89 9.93
N SER A 242 15.06 5.69 10.80
CA SER A 242 15.48 5.89 12.20
C SER A 242 15.50 4.60 13.04
N ALA A 243 14.76 3.56 12.64
CA ALA A 243 14.71 2.29 13.35
C ALA A 243 15.75 1.26 12.85
N THR A 244 16.49 1.56 11.77
CA THR A 244 17.29 0.58 11.03
C THR A 244 18.34 -0.11 11.90
N GLU A 245 19.20 0.67 12.56
CA GLU A 245 20.27 0.18 13.42
C GLU A 245 19.70 -0.52 14.66
N PHE A 246 18.62 0.02 15.23
CA PHE A 246 17.96 -0.56 16.40
C PHE A 246 17.44 -1.98 16.11
N ILE A 247 16.73 -2.15 14.99
CA ILE A 247 16.18 -3.44 14.58
C ILE A 247 17.31 -4.44 14.30
N ASN A 248 18.35 -4.02 13.58
CA ASN A 248 19.51 -4.86 13.25
C ASN A 248 20.28 -5.34 14.49
N ASP A 249 20.39 -4.50 15.53
CA ASP A 249 21.20 -4.82 16.72
C ASP A 249 20.44 -5.58 17.81
N ASN A 250 19.13 -5.37 17.92
CA ASN A 250 18.32 -5.90 19.03
C ASN A 250 17.36 -7.03 18.62
N PHE A 251 17.03 -7.12 17.33
CA PHE A 251 16.09 -8.12 16.79
C PHE A 251 16.74 -8.84 15.60
N SER A 252 16.07 -8.84 14.45
CA SER A 252 16.58 -9.33 13.18
C SER A 252 16.22 -8.36 12.08
N LEU A 253 17.19 -8.12 11.20
CA LEU A 253 16.99 -7.46 9.93
C LEU A 253 17.42 -8.45 8.83
N PRO A 254 16.46 -9.02 8.06
CA PRO A 254 16.76 -10.07 7.10
C PRO A 254 17.85 -9.63 6.13
N THR A 255 18.85 -10.48 5.97
CA THR A 255 20.09 -10.19 5.25
C THR A 255 20.39 -11.32 4.29
N ARG A 256 20.79 -10.98 3.05
CA ARG A 256 21.13 -11.92 1.97
C ARG A 256 20.02 -12.96 1.73
N TYR A 257 18.84 -12.48 1.34
CA TYR A 257 17.66 -13.31 1.10
C TYR A 257 17.34 -14.28 2.26
N PHE A 258 17.19 -13.72 3.45
CA PHE A 258 16.84 -14.40 4.71
C PHE A 258 17.86 -15.41 5.27
N ASP A 259 19.05 -15.53 4.67
CA ASP A 259 20.13 -16.42 5.14
C ASP A 259 20.73 -15.96 6.48
N ASP A 260 20.79 -14.65 6.70
CA ASP A 260 21.31 -14.03 7.90
C ASP A 260 20.26 -13.14 8.59
N TYR A 261 20.43 -12.94 9.90
CA TYR A 261 19.53 -12.14 10.76
C TYR A 261 20.07 -10.73 11.04
N ARG A 262 21.29 -10.43 10.60
CA ARG A 262 21.98 -9.18 10.91
C ARG A 262 22.93 -8.80 9.79
N PHE A 263 22.93 -7.53 9.43
CA PHE A 263 23.88 -6.96 8.49
C PHE A 263 25.02 -6.26 9.23
N GLU A 264 26.25 -6.61 8.85
CA GLU A 264 27.45 -6.17 9.55
C GLU A 264 27.91 -4.74 9.20
N ARG A 265 27.34 -4.13 8.15
CA ARG A 265 27.66 -2.76 7.67
C ARG A 265 26.46 -1.83 7.70
N ILE A 266 25.56 -2.05 8.65
CA ILE A 266 24.28 -1.34 8.72
C ILE A 266 24.45 0.18 8.79
N GLU A 267 25.53 0.67 9.41
CA GLU A 267 25.84 2.09 9.54
C GLU A 267 26.05 2.82 8.21
N ASN A 268 26.36 2.08 7.13
CA ASN A 268 26.57 2.68 5.82
C ASN A 268 25.26 2.96 5.07
N ILE A 269 24.15 2.34 5.50
CA ILE A 269 22.83 2.42 4.86
C ILE A 269 21.70 2.81 5.83
N GLY A 270 22.00 2.89 7.13
CA GLY A 270 21.06 3.21 8.20
C GLY A 270 20.68 4.69 8.29
N GLY A 271 20.01 5.06 9.38
CA GLY A 271 19.35 6.37 9.52
C GLY A 271 20.30 7.56 9.36
N ASP A 272 21.50 7.48 9.92
CA ASP A 272 22.52 8.53 9.79
C ASP A 272 23.04 8.67 8.34
N ALA A 273 23.18 7.56 7.62
CA ALA A 273 23.61 7.56 6.22
C ALA A 273 22.57 8.21 5.31
N VAL A 274 21.29 7.89 5.52
CA VAL A 274 20.15 8.48 4.81
C VAL A 274 20.03 9.98 5.13
N GLU A 275 20.10 10.36 6.40
CA GLU A 275 20.07 11.77 6.82
C GLU A 275 21.21 12.57 6.20
N GLY A 276 22.41 11.97 6.06
CA GLY A 276 23.55 12.59 5.37
C GLY A 276 23.29 12.95 3.91
N LYS A 277 22.31 12.31 3.26
CA LYS A 277 21.88 12.60 1.88
C LYS A 277 20.67 13.53 1.80
N LYS A 278 19.96 13.74 2.91
CA LYS A 278 18.76 14.59 2.96
C LYS A 278 19.12 16.07 2.81
N TYR A 279 18.59 16.73 1.79
CA TYR A 279 18.98 18.10 1.45
C TYR A 279 17.91 19.16 1.73
N LYS A 280 16.65 18.75 1.96
CA LYS A 280 15.55 19.65 2.34
C LYS A 280 14.51 18.94 3.21
N LYS A 281 13.63 19.72 3.83
CA LYS A 281 12.42 19.20 4.50
C LYS A 281 11.35 18.93 3.44
N GLY A 282 10.58 17.85 3.62
CA GLY A 282 9.40 17.53 2.81
C GLY A 282 8.25 17.04 3.68
N ALA A 283 7.02 17.27 3.22
CA ALA A 283 5.81 16.77 3.88
C ALA A 283 4.80 16.27 2.85
N CYS A 284 3.83 15.47 3.29
CA CYS A 284 2.58 15.29 2.53
C CYS A 284 1.66 16.50 2.75
N SER A 285 0.60 16.60 1.96
CA SER A 285 -0.42 17.64 2.11
C SER A 285 -0.92 17.77 3.55
N GLN A 286 -1.05 19.02 4.03
CA GLN A 286 -1.47 19.42 5.40
C GLN A 286 -0.62 18.90 6.57
N CYS A 287 0.46 18.14 6.32
CA CYS A 287 1.21 17.48 7.40
C CYS A 287 2.35 18.35 7.94
N ALA A 288 2.24 18.77 9.21
CA ALA A 288 3.29 19.52 9.91
C ALA A 288 4.42 18.63 10.49
N TYR A 289 4.23 17.30 10.47
CA TYR A 289 5.23 16.34 10.93
C TYR A 289 6.46 16.29 10.01
N ALA A 290 6.27 16.39 8.69
CA ALA A 290 7.33 16.54 7.69
C ALA A 290 8.44 15.47 7.76
N CYS A 291 8.05 14.18 7.77
CA CYS A 291 8.95 13.02 7.82
C CYS A 291 9.67 12.67 6.51
N LYS A 292 9.26 13.26 5.38
CA LYS A 292 9.76 12.83 4.06
C LYS A 292 11.28 12.93 3.97
N LEU A 293 11.85 12.14 3.06
CA LEU A 293 13.28 12.02 2.84
C LEU A 293 13.70 12.49 1.44
N PRO A 294 13.59 13.79 1.09
CA PRO A 294 14.19 14.28 -0.16
C PRO A 294 15.72 14.16 -0.07
N THR A 295 16.30 13.23 -0.81
CA THR A 295 17.73 12.88 -0.77
C THR A 295 18.40 13.17 -2.10
N LYS A 296 19.71 13.44 -2.05
CA LYS A 296 20.50 13.77 -3.24
C LYS A 296 21.95 13.34 -3.08
N ASP A 297 22.52 12.81 -4.15
CA ASP A 297 23.96 12.62 -4.31
C ASP A 297 24.44 13.29 -5.60
N GLU A 298 25.20 14.38 -5.47
CA GLU A 298 25.70 15.14 -6.63
C GLU A 298 26.82 14.40 -7.40
N ILE A 299 27.50 13.43 -6.78
CA ILE A 299 28.64 12.73 -7.38
C ILE A 299 28.14 11.69 -8.39
N ARG A 300 27.13 10.90 -8.01
CA ARG A 300 26.49 9.90 -8.88
C ARG A 300 25.30 10.47 -9.65
N GLY A 301 24.82 11.66 -9.29
CA GLY A 301 23.79 12.39 -10.04
C GLY A 301 22.37 11.90 -9.77
N VAL A 302 22.11 11.32 -8.59
CA VAL A 302 20.79 10.83 -8.17
C VAL A 302 20.11 11.83 -7.24
N GLU A 303 18.83 12.10 -7.46
CA GLU A 303 17.97 12.94 -6.61
C GLU A 303 16.57 12.32 -6.56
N THR A 304 16.13 11.92 -5.37
CA THR A 304 14.88 11.14 -5.19
C THR A 304 14.21 11.48 -3.85
N GLU A 305 13.07 10.85 -3.54
CA GLU A 305 12.47 10.85 -2.20
C GLU A 305 12.53 9.44 -1.60
N GLY A 306 13.24 9.30 -0.48
CA GLY A 306 13.57 8.01 0.11
C GLY A 306 15.09 7.82 0.20
N PRO A 307 15.56 6.58 0.38
CA PRO A 307 14.76 5.38 0.60
C PRO A 307 14.02 5.42 1.94
N GLU A 308 12.83 4.82 1.99
CA GLU A 308 12.17 4.46 3.26
C GLU A 308 12.85 3.20 3.84
N PHE A 309 12.60 2.87 5.11
CA PHE A 309 13.20 1.73 5.83
C PHE A 309 13.09 0.41 5.05
N GLU A 310 11.91 0.13 4.50
CA GLU A 310 11.66 -1.09 3.73
C GLU A 310 12.51 -1.19 2.46
N THR A 311 12.81 -0.05 1.81
CA THR A 311 13.71 0.00 0.65
C THR A 311 15.17 -0.19 1.07
N VAL A 312 15.58 0.36 2.24
CA VAL A 312 16.91 0.09 2.83
C VAL A 312 17.09 -1.39 3.13
N TYR A 313 16.05 -2.06 3.61
CA TYR A 313 16.04 -3.51 3.76
C TYR A 313 16.14 -4.22 2.41
N SER A 314 15.20 -3.98 1.49
CA SER A 314 15.00 -4.83 0.31
C SER A 314 16.13 -4.69 -0.71
N PHE A 315 16.73 -3.50 -0.84
CA PHE A 315 17.86 -3.24 -1.74
C PHE A 315 19.21 -3.10 -1.02
N GLY A 316 19.22 -3.01 0.31
CA GLY A 316 20.44 -3.00 1.11
C GLY A 316 20.72 -4.37 1.71
N THR A 317 20.20 -4.64 2.91
CA THR A 317 20.55 -5.83 3.69
C THR A 317 20.17 -7.13 2.98
N SER A 318 18.98 -7.19 2.36
CA SER A 318 18.50 -8.38 1.67
C SER A 318 19.38 -8.77 0.48
N GLN A 319 20.06 -7.79 -0.13
CA GLN A 319 20.96 -8.01 -1.26
C GLN A 319 22.44 -8.01 -0.85
N GLY A 320 22.77 -7.68 0.40
CA GLY A 320 24.15 -7.53 0.87
C GLY A 320 24.85 -6.27 0.36
N VAL A 321 24.11 -5.25 -0.08
CA VAL A 321 24.62 -3.96 -0.56
C VAL A 321 24.81 -3.01 0.63
N ASP A 322 25.98 -2.36 0.70
CA ASP A 322 26.40 -1.53 1.84
C ASP A 322 26.67 -0.07 1.48
N ASP A 323 26.15 0.43 0.37
CA ASP A 323 26.28 1.82 -0.04
C ASP A 323 24.90 2.46 -0.21
N ILE A 324 24.62 3.49 0.59
CA ILE A 324 23.31 4.14 0.57
C ILE A 324 22.97 4.77 -0.79
N VAL A 325 23.95 5.18 -1.58
CA VAL A 325 23.69 5.77 -2.90
C VAL A 325 23.25 4.70 -3.89
N ASP A 326 23.73 3.47 -3.78
CA ASP A 326 23.26 2.35 -4.61
C ASP A 326 21.83 1.91 -4.23
N VAL A 327 21.48 1.99 -2.95
CA VAL A 327 20.09 1.83 -2.49
C VAL A 327 19.21 2.98 -3.01
N MET A 328 19.68 4.22 -2.98
CA MET A 328 18.96 5.38 -3.55
C MET A 328 18.71 5.22 -5.05
N ILE A 329 19.67 4.71 -5.82
CA ILE A 329 19.48 4.44 -7.26
C ILE A 329 18.41 3.37 -7.46
N SER A 330 18.41 2.30 -6.65
CA SER A 330 17.38 1.26 -6.73
C SER A 330 15.98 1.79 -6.38
N ASN A 331 15.90 2.69 -5.39
CA ASN A 331 14.66 3.39 -5.04
C ASN A 331 14.14 4.20 -6.23
N ASP A 332 15.00 5.04 -6.80
CA ASP A 332 14.66 5.93 -7.92
C ASP A 332 14.20 5.14 -9.15
N LEU A 333 14.88 4.03 -9.46
CA LEU A 333 14.44 3.10 -10.52
C LEU A 333 13.04 2.54 -10.24
N CYS A 334 12.74 2.10 -9.01
CA CYS A 334 11.41 1.60 -8.69
C CYS A 334 10.33 2.70 -8.78
N ASP A 335 10.65 3.92 -8.38
CA ASP A 335 9.73 5.06 -8.46
C ASP A 335 9.43 5.42 -9.92
N GLU A 336 10.46 5.59 -10.76
CA GLU A 336 10.30 5.94 -12.19
C GLU A 336 9.68 4.82 -13.02
N LEU A 337 10.02 3.56 -12.72
CA LEU A 337 9.50 2.40 -13.42
C LEU A 337 8.12 1.96 -12.91
N GLY A 338 7.72 2.41 -11.71
CA GLY A 338 6.43 2.13 -11.08
C GLY A 338 6.34 0.73 -10.45
N MET A 339 7.22 0.40 -9.51
CA MET A 339 7.28 -0.91 -8.84
C MET A 339 7.30 -0.83 -7.32
N ASP A 340 6.80 -1.87 -6.64
CA ASP A 340 6.93 -2.03 -5.19
C ASP A 340 8.39 -2.33 -4.83
N THR A 341 9.02 -1.46 -4.04
CA THR A 341 10.43 -1.62 -3.64
C THR A 341 10.66 -2.87 -2.79
N ILE A 342 9.67 -3.34 -2.02
CA ILE A 342 9.81 -4.55 -1.22
C ILE A 342 9.85 -5.77 -2.14
N SER A 343 8.79 -5.96 -2.94
CA SER A 343 8.66 -7.13 -3.81
C SER A 343 9.74 -7.15 -4.89
N ALA A 344 10.06 -6.00 -5.50
CA ALA A 344 11.17 -5.89 -6.46
C ALA A 344 12.53 -6.21 -5.81
N GLY A 345 12.83 -5.59 -4.66
CA GLY A 345 14.12 -5.78 -3.98
C GLY A 345 14.33 -7.21 -3.47
N VAL A 346 13.30 -7.84 -2.92
CA VAL A 346 13.34 -9.24 -2.47
C VAL A 346 13.44 -10.21 -3.66
N THR A 347 12.75 -9.95 -4.76
CA THR A 347 12.86 -10.74 -6.00
C THR A 347 14.28 -10.65 -6.57
N VAL A 348 14.86 -9.46 -6.61
CA VAL A 348 16.26 -9.26 -7.04
C VAL A 348 17.22 -9.98 -6.08
N ALA A 349 17.00 -9.92 -4.77
CA ALA A 349 17.80 -10.66 -3.79
C ALA A 349 17.76 -12.18 -4.04
N ALA A 350 16.59 -12.73 -4.39
CA ALA A 350 16.42 -14.13 -4.76
C ALA A 350 17.27 -14.49 -5.99
N TYR A 351 17.28 -13.62 -7.00
CA TYR A 351 18.08 -13.81 -8.21
C TYR A 351 19.59 -13.69 -7.91
N LEU A 352 20.03 -12.70 -7.15
CA LEU A 352 21.43 -12.58 -6.73
C LEU A 352 21.91 -13.82 -5.94
N LYS A 353 21.04 -14.42 -5.12
CA LYS A 353 21.33 -15.70 -4.46
C LYS A 353 21.58 -16.81 -5.45
N SER A 354 20.73 -16.95 -6.47
CA SER A 354 20.85 -18.00 -7.48
C SER A 354 22.13 -17.89 -8.31
N GLU A 355 22.65 -16.68 -8.47
CA GLU A 355 23.87 -16.38 -9.23
C GLU A 355 25.15 -16.30 -8.37
N ASP A 356 25.05 -16.40 -7.03
CA ASP A 356 26.16 -16.19 -6.07
C ASP A 356 26.76 -14.76 -6.16
N GLU A 357 25.90 -13.75 -6.30
CA GLU A 357 26.26 -12.35 -6.62
C GLU A 357 25.76 -11.33 -5.57
N PHE A 358 25.58 -11.73 -4.29
CA PHE A 358 25.24 -10.77 -3.23
C PHE A 358 26.26 -9.63 -3.11
N GLY A 359 25.76 -8.41 -2.94
CA GLY A 359 26.53 -7.17 -2.91
C GLY A 359 26.79 -6.56 -4.30
N ASN A 360 26.37 -7.22 -5.38
CA ASN A 360 26.50 -6.70 -6.75
C ASN A 360 25.37 -5.72 -7.09
N ALA A 361 25.54 -4.46 -6.68
CA ALA A 361 24.56 -3.40 -6.93
C ALA A 361 24.33 -3.12 -8.44
N GLU A 362 25.37 -3.23 -9.27
CA GLU A 362 25.25 -3.02 -10.73
C GLU A 362 24.32 -4.06 -11.35
N LEU A 363 24.49 -5.34 -11.00
CA LEU A 363 23.58 -6.40 -11.44
C LEU A 363 22.16 -6.19 -10.88
N ALA A 364 22.03 -5.72 -9.64
CA ALA A 364 20.73 -5.40 -9.06
C ALA A 364 20.00 -4.32 -9.87
N HIS A 365 20.64 -3.20 -10.16
CA HIS A 365 20.08 -2.10 -10.96
C HIS A 365 19.65 -2.58 -12.36
N GLU A 366 20.52 -3.30 -13.06
CA GLU A 366 20.18 -3.88 -14.36
C GLU A 366 18.99 -4.85 -14.29
N THR A 367 18.87 -5.60 -13.19
CA THR A 367 17.78 -6.58 -13.03
C THR A 367 16.45 -5.87 -12.77
N VAL A 368 16.44 -4.77 -12.03
CA VAL A 368 15.24 -3.93 -11.83
C VAL A 368 14.70 -3.41 -13.16
N GLU A 369 15.56 -2.87 -14.03
CA GLU A 369 15.16 -2.44 -15.37
C GLU A 369 14.61 -3.60 -16.21
N LYS A 370 15.31 -4.74 -16.22
CA LYS A 370 14.86 -5.95 -16.94
C LYS A 370 13.50 -6.44 -16.44
N ILE A 371 13.21 -6.37 -15.15
CA ILE A 371 11.90 -6.73 -14.58
C ILE A 371 10.82 -5.80 -15.14
N ALA A 372 11.01 -4.49 -15.06
CA ALA A 372 10.03 -3.50 -15.51
C ALA A 372 9.67 -3.64 -16.99
N HIS A 373 10.64 -4.07 -17.81
CA HIS A 373 10.47 -4.28 -19.25
C HIS A 373 10.23 -5.75 -19.65
N ARG A 374 10.17 -6.68 -18.68
CA ARG A 374 10.09 -8.14 -18.90
C ARG A 374 11.13 -8.65 -19.90
N GLU A 375 12.37 -8.24 -19.75
CA GLU A 375 13.47 -8.61 -20.63
C GLU A 375 14.33 -9.74 -20.07
N GLY A 376 14.48 -10.83 -20.84
CA GLY A 376 15.33 -11.96 -20.45
C GLY A 376 14.85 -12.60 -19.15
N ILE A 377 15.72 -12.66 -18.13
CA ILE A 377 15.34 -13.16 -16.80
C ILE A 377 14.28 -12.29 -16.12
N GLY A 378 14.19 -11.01 -16.50
CA GLY A 378 13.21 -10.07 -15.97
C GLY A 378 11.76 -10.50 -16.19
N ASP A 379 11.45 -11.23 -17.27
CA ASP A 379 10.09 -11.75 -17.50
C ASP A 379 9.67 -12.76 -16.42
N SER A 380 10.56 -13.69 -16.06
CA SER A 380 10.29 -14.65 -14.98
C SER A 380 10.22 -13.96 -13.62
N LEU A 381 11.12 -13.01 -13.35
CA LEU A 381 11.16 -12.27 -12.09
C LEU A 381 9.95 -11.34 -11.92
N ALA A 382 9.38 -10.81 -13.01
CA ALA A 382 8.17 -9.97 -12.97
C ALA A 382 6.92 -10.70 -12.43
N GLU A 383 6.96 -12.03 -12.31
CA GLU A 383 5.90 -12.85 -11.72
C GLU A 383 5.97 -12.93 -10.17
N GLY A 384 7.04 -12.41 -9.56
CA GLY A 384 7.30 -12.48 -8.11
C GLY A 384 7.97 -13.79 -7.69
N VAL A 385 8.49 -13.82 -6.45
CA VAL A 385 9.26 -14.95 -5.91
C VAL A 385 8.45 -16.23 -5.91
N ASP A 386 7.19 -16.18 -5.51
CA ASP A 386 6.30 -17.35 -5.40
C ASP A 386 6.19 -18.14 -6.71
N ARG A 387 6.33 -17.46 -7.85
CA ARG A 387 6.22 -18.06 -9.18
C ARG A 387 7.55 -18.41 -9.82
N CYS A 388 8.67 -17.82 -9.38
CA CYS A 388 9.98 -18.03 -10.01
C CYS A 388 11.00 -18.77 -9.12
N HIS A 389 10.72 -18.99 -7.83
CA HIS A 389 11.73 -19.53 -6.90
C HIS A 389 12.24 -20.94 -7.29
N GLU A 390 11.39 -21.81 -7.86
CA GLU A 390 11.81 -23.15 -8.29
C GLU A 390 12.83 -23.09 -9.43
N ASP A 391 12.61 -22.19 -10.40
CA ASP A 391 13.51 -21.98 -11.54
C ASP A 391 14.84 -21.35 -11.11
N LEU A 392 14.81 -20.49 -10.09
CA LEU A 392 16.01 -19.92 -9.46
C LEU A 392 16.73 -20.91 -8.53
N GLY A 393 16.08 -21.99 -8.10
CA GLY A 393 16.63 -22.94 -7.14
C GLY A 393 16.79 -22.35 -5.73
N VAL A 394 15.87 -21.48 -5.30
CA VAL A 394 15.87 -20.83 -3.99
C VAL A 394 14.58 -21.12 -3.21
N ASP A 395 14.60 -20.89 -1.90
CA ASP A 395 13.43 -21.06 -1.03
C ASP A 395 12.36 -20.00 -1.33
N ASN A 396 11.08 -20.36 -1.23
CA ASN A 396 9.98 -19.43 -1.40
C ASN A 396 9.74 -18.62 -0.12
N TYR A 397 10.35 -17.43 -0.02
CA TYR A 397 10.07 -16.48 1.06
C TYR A 397 8.90 -15.55 0.73
N THR A 398 7.70 -16.13 0.65
CA THR A 398 6.44 -15.38 0.51
C THR A 398 5.34 -15.93 1.43
N VAL A 399 4.26 -15.16 1.61
CA VAL A 399 2.98 -15.66 2.13
C VAL A 399 1.89 -15.21 1.17
N LYS A 400 1.08 -16.17 0.69
CA LYS A 400 0.02 -15.94 -0.31
C LYS A 400 0.56 -15.20 -1.55
N GLY A 401 1.77 -15.55 -1.98
CA GLY A 401 2.42 -14.98 -3.15
C GLY A 401 3.13 -13.63 -2.94
N MET A 402 3.04 -13.03 -1.75
CA MET A 402 3.64 -11.72 -1.46
C MET A 402 4.93 -11.86 -0.66
N GLU A 403 5.99 -11.18 -1.12
CA GLU A 403 7.31 -11.15 -0.48
C GLU A 403 7.25 -10.54 0.93
N PHE A 404 8.14 -10.96 1.83
CA PHE A 404 8.20 -10.42 3.19
C PHE A 404 8.78 -9.00 3.23
N ALA A 405 8.14 -8.15 4.03
CA ALA A 405 8.74 -6.92 4.55
C ALA A 405 9.87 -7.20 5.55
N ALA A 406 10.57 -6.15 6.00
CA ALA A 406 11.82 -6.23 6.77
C ALA A 406 11.71 -6.88 8.17
N HIS A 407 10.50 -7.12 8.68
CA HIS A 407 10.28 -7.49 10.08
C HIS A 407 10.26 -9.00 10.25
N ASP A 408 11.37 -9.59 10.70
CA ASP A 408 11.55 -11.05 10.72
C ASP A 408 10.67 -11.77 11.75
N GLY A 409 9.64 -12.48 11.26
CA GLY A 409 8.71 -13.26 12.06
C GLY A 409 9.35 -14.40 12.86
N ARG A 410 10.59 -14.82 12.54
CA ARG A 410 11.37 -15.80 13.31
C ARG A 410 11.89 -15.23 14.63
N THR A 411 11.86 -13.90 14.79
CA THR A 411 12.22 -13.20 16.03
C THR A 411 11.04 -12.46 16.67
N LEU A 412 10.07 -12.06 15.85
CA LEU A 412 8.84 -11.39 16.25
C LEU A 412 7.68 -12.34 15.96
N HIS A 413 7.45 -13.31 16.84
CA HIS A 413 6.52 -14.39 16.55
C HIS A 413 5.06 -13.91 16.37
N GLY A 414 4.67 -12.81 17.01
CA GLY A 414 3.38 -12.16 16.77
C GLY A 414 3.29 -11.56 15.37
N GLN A 415 4.36 -10.92 14.90
CA GLN A 415 4.46 -10.49 13.51
C GLN A 415 4.50 -11.68 12.53
N GLY A 416 5.12 -12.80 12.90
CA GLY A 416 5.05 -14.06 12.16
C GLY A 416 3.60 -14.55 12.00
N LEU A 417 2.85 -14.63 13.10
CA LEU A 417 1.42 -14.96 13.07
C LEU A 417 0.63 -13.98 12.20
N SER A 418 0.90 -12.67 12.34
CA SER A 418 0.30 -11.61 11.52
C SER A 418 0.51 -11.85 10.02
N TYR A 419 1.72 -12.19 9.58
CA TYR A 419 1.96 -12.53 8.18
C TYR A 419 1.21 -13.78 7.73
N ALA A 420 1.20 -14.83 8.54
CA ALA A 420 0.52 -16.09 8.22
C ALA A 420 -0.96 -15.85 7.90
N VAL A 421 -1.68 -15.13 8.77
CA VAL A 421 -3.14 -14.96 8.64
C VAL A 421 -3.57 -13.76 7.80
N ALA A 422 -2.65 -12.86 7.43
CA ALA A 422 -2.99 -11.65 6.68
C ALA A 422 -3.67 -11.95 5.34
N ASN A 423 -4.81 -11.30 5.08
CA ASN A 423 -5.59 -11.52 3.86
C ASN A 423 -4.84 -11.15 2.57
N ARG A 424 -3.98 -10.12 2.64
CA ARG A 424 -3.25 -9.62 1.46
C ARG A 424 -1.85 -10.20 1.28
N GLY A 425 -1.41 -11.12 2.15
CA GLY A 425 -0.05 -11.68 2.14
C GLY A 425 0.90 -11.01 3.13
N ALA A 426 2.21 -11.25 3.00
CA ALA A 426 3.26 -10.89 3.96
C ALA A 426 3.51 -9.36 4.08
N ASP A 427 2.55 -8.63 4.64
CA ASP A 427 2.58 -7.18 4.80
C ASP A 427 2.49 -6.74 6.26
N HIS A 428 3.51 -6.00 6.70
CA HIS A 428 3.67 -5.58 8.09
C HIS A 428 2.62 -4.56 8.53
N MET A 429 2.09 -3.77 7.59
CA MET A 429 1.07 -2.74 7.84
C MET A 429 -0.35 -3.31 7.91
N TYR A 430 -0.54 -4.61 7.60
CA TYR A 430 -1.86 -5.25 7.68
C TYR A 430 -2.30 -5.41 9.15
N GLY A 431 -1.46 -6.07 9.96
CA GLY A 431 -1.71 -6.30 11.38
C GLY A 431 -0.97 -5.35 12.33
N GLY A 432 0.24 -4.88 12.01
CA GLY A 432 0.97 -3.92 12.86
C GLY A 432 1.49 -4.47 14.21
N MET A 433 1.52 -5.80 14.38
CA MET A 433 1.94 -6.46 15.63
C MET A 433 3.38 -6.10 16.04
N LEU A 434 4.26 -5.90 15.04
CA LEU A 434 5.65 -5.47 15.23
C LEU A 434 5.82 -4.29 16.19
N GLY A 435 4.88 -3.33 16.18
CA GLY A 435 5.01 -2.10 16.97
C GLY A 435 4.99 -2.39 18.47
N LEU A 436 4.09 -3.28 18.90
CA LEU A 436 3.97 -3.70 20.29
C LEU A 436 5.15 -4.57 20.73
N GLU A 437 5.63 -5.45 19.84
CA GLU A 437 6.77 -6.33 20.14
C GLU A 437 8.08 -5.54 20.23
N TYR A 438 8.32 -4.58 19.34
CA TYR A 438 9.48 -3.69 19.42
C TYR A 438 9.45 -2.77 20.65
N ALA A 439 8.26 -2.31 21.06
CA ALA A 439 8.09 -1.51 22.27
C ALA A 439 8.22 -2.34 23.57
N GLY A 440 8.21 -3.68 23.47
CA GLY A 440 8.20 -4.59 24.62
C GLY A 440 6.87 -4.59 25.38
N GLU A 441 5.79 -4.14 24.74
CA GLU A 441 4.42 -4.18 25.27
C GLU A 441 3.81 -5.59 25.14
N VAL A 442 4.23 -6.31 24.08
CA VAL A 442 3.98 -7.74 23.91
C VAL A 442 5.33 -8.47 23.84
N ASP A 443 5.43 -9.64 24.47
CA ASP A 443 6.63 -10.49 24.39
C ASP A 443 6.86 -10.90 22.91
N PRO A 444 8.02 -10.63 22.30
CA PRO A 444 8.29 -11.06 20.93
C PRO A 444 8.34 -12.58 20.76
N GLU A 445 8.59 -13.35 21.83
CA GLU A 445 8.59 -14.81 21.80
C GLU A 445 7.17 -15.39 22.01
N GLY A 446 6.96 -16.64 21.56
CA GLY A 446 5.66 -17.33 21.54
C GLY A 446 4.59 -16.75 20.58
N THR A 447 3.63 -17.57 20.18
CA THR A 447 2.50 -17.16 19.31
C THR A 447 1.16 -17.16 20.05
N LEU A 448 0.97 -18.09 20.99
CA LEU A 448 -0.26 -18.25 21.76
C LEU A 448 -0.60 -17.02 22.60
N GLY A 449 -1.90 -16.72 22.69
CA GLY A 449 -2.43 -15.58 23.43
C GLY A 449 -2.30 -14.22 22.72
N LYS A 450 -1.74 -14.18 21.50
CA LYS A 450 -1.58 -12.94 20.69
C LYS A 450 -2.74 -12.71 19.71
N ALA A 451 -3.57 -13.71 19.48
CA ALA A 451 -4.64 -13.72 18.48
C ALA A 451 -5.65 -12.57 18.63
N GLU A 452 -6.18 -12.33 19.83
CA GLU A 452 -7.17 -11.28 20.09
C GLU A 452 -6.58 -9.88 19.87
N THR A 453 -5.33 -9.67 20.31
CA THR A 453 -4.59 -8.42 20.06
C THR A 453 -4.38 -8.19 18.56
N LEU A 454 -3.91 -9.20 17.83
CA LEU A 454 -3.75 -9.12 16.38
C LEU A 454 -5.06 -8.78 15.67
N ALA A 455 -6.16 -9.44 16.03
CA ALA A 455 -7.46 -9.19 15.44
C ALA A 455 -7.92 -7.73 15.67
N GLY A 456 -7.71 -7.20 16.88
CA GLY A 456 -8.01 -5.81 17.23
C GLY A 456 -7.14 -4.79 16.49
N LEU A 457 -5.85 -5.08 16.28
CA LEU A 457 -4.94 -4.22 15.53
C LEU A 457 -5.29 -4.17 14.03
N GLU A 458 -5.61 -5.30 13.42
CA GLU A 458 -6.08 -5.35 12.02
C GLU A 458 -7.37 -4.51 11.84
N ASN A 459 -8.31 -4.59 12.79
CA ASN A 459 -9.50 -3.75 12.79
C ASN A 459 -9.12 -2.26 12.93
N HIS A 460 -8.19 -1.93 13.82
CA HIS A 460 -7.70 -0.56 13.99
C HIS A 460 -7.09 -0.01 12.70
N ASN A 461 -6.28 -0.82 12.02
CA ASN A 461 -5.66 -0.44 10.75
C ASN A 461 -6.72 -0.18 9.67
N VAL A 462 -7.80 -0.97 9.62
CA VAL A 462 -8.94 -0.65 8.75
C VAL A 462 -9.57 0.69 9.10
N ILE A 463 -9.81 0.99 10.39
CA ILE A 463 -10.41 2.27 10.81
C ILE A 463 -9.52 3.43 10.34
N ARG A 464 -8.21 3.34 10.58
CA ARG A 464 -7.21 4.31 10.12
C ARG A 464 -7.25 4.48 8.60
N ASP A 465 -7.27 3.39 7.84
CA ASP A 465 -7.23 3.40 6.38
C ASP A 465 -8.59 3.78 5.75
N SER A 466 -9.68 3.77 6.54
CA SER A 466 -11.02 4.20 6.12
C SER A 466 -11.28 5.66 6.43
N GLY A 467 -10.80 6.14 7.57
CA GLY A 467 -10.66 7.57 7.86
C GLY A 467 -9.60 8.25 6.98
N ILE A 468 -8.71 7.45 6.38
CA ILE A 468 -7.51 7.82 5.61
C ILE A 468 -6.60 8.78 6.40
N VAL A 469 -5.95 8.21 7.40
CA VAL A 469 -4.94 8.89 8.20
C VAL A 469 -3.62 8.13 8.16
N CYS A 470 -2.50 8.85 8.20
CA CYS A 470 -1.17 8.25 8.19
C CYS A 470 -0.94 7.36 9.42
N ALA A 471 -0.39 6.16 9.20
CA ALA A 471 0.00 5.24 10.27
C ALA A 471 0.94 5.88 11.30
N PHE A 472 1.84 6.76 10.87
CA PHE A 472 2.75 7.47 11.77
C PHE A 472 2.04 8.40 12.75
N GLY A 473 0.80 8.82 12.49
CA GLY A 473 0.03 9.54 13.50
C GLY A 473 -0.27 8.65 14.71
N GLY A 474 -0.60 7.36 14.49
CA GLY A 474 -0.83 6.38 15.55
C GLY A 474 0.46 5.86 16.18
N GLU A 475 1.40 5.40 15.34
CA GLU A 475 2.67 4.81 15.80
C GLU A 475 3.52 5.78 16.63
N GLN A 476 3.40 7.08 16.40
CA GLN A 476 4.11 8.12 17.14
C GLN A 476 3.26 8.73 18.28
N GLY A 477 2.09 8.14 18.56
CA GLY A 477 1.24 8.48 19.70
C GLY A 477 0.35 9.72 19.54
N TYR A 478 0.29 10.33 18.35
CA TYR A 478 -0.56 11.51 18.10
C TYR A 478 -2.04 11.14 17.93
N LEU A 479 -2.34 9.96 17.42
CA LEU A 479 -3.70 9.47 17.14
C LEU A 479 -3.98 8.21 17.95
N THR A 480 -4.23 8.40 19.24
CA THR A 480 -4.70 7.32 20.11
C THR A 480 -6.11 6.87 19.71
N GLU A 481 -6.51 5.68 20.16
CA GLU A 481 -7.87 5.15 19.93
C GLU A 481 -8.97 6.14 20.37
N GLU A 482 -8.76 6.81 21.51
CA GLU A 482 -9.66 7.84 22.02
C GLU A 482 -9.77 9.03 21.06
N ARG A 483 -8.64 9.51 20.53
CA ARG A 483 -8.64 10.61 19.56
C ARG A 483 -9.27 10.22 18.25
N VAL A 484 -9.01 9.01 17.75
CA VAL A 484 -9.65 8.48 16.54
C VAL A 484 -11.16 8.41 16.72
N ALA A 485 -11.65 7.92 17.86
CA ALA A 485 -13.07 7.88 18.21
C ALA A 485 -13.71 9.29 18.24
N GLN A 486 -13.01 10.26 18.83
CA GLN A 486 -13.46 11.66 18.86
C GLN A 486 -13.48 12.29 17.46
N LEU A 487 -12.45 12.07 16.64
CA LEU A 487 -12.34 12.62 15.29
C LEU A 487 -13.39 12.03 14.33
N LEU A 488 -13.74 10.75 14.50
CA LEU A 488 -14.76 10.07 13.72
C LEU A 488 -16.16 10.15 14.34
N ASP A 489 -16.34 10.92 15.42
CA ASP A 489 -17.61 11.11 16.14
C ASP A 489 -18.38 9.78 16.33
N ALA A 490 -17.71 8.80 16.93
CA ALA A 490 -18.23 7.46 17.14
C ALA A 490 -17.55 6.77 18.32
N ASP A 491 -18.29 5.87 18.97
CA ASP A 491 -17.71 4.96 19.97
C ASP A 491 -16.68 4.04 19.31
N TYR A 492 -15.54 3.86 19.96
CA TYR A 492 -14.44 3.06 19.40
C TYR A 492 -14.81 1.59 19.16
N GLU A 493 -15.66 1.02 20.01
CA GLU A 493 -16.21 -0.33 19.83
C GLU A 493 -17.00 -0.44 18.50
N ARG A 494 -17.81 0.59 18.18
CA ARG A 494 -18.53 0.64 16.90
C ARG A 494 -17.59 0.76 15.70
N LEU A 495 -16.48 1.48 15.84
CA LEU A 495 -15.45 1.55 14.81
C LEU A 495 -14.74 0.20 14.62
N GLN A 496 -14.44 -0.51 15.71
CA GLN A 496 -13.86 -1.86 15.68
C GLN A 496 -14.76 -2.85 14.94
N GLU A 497 -16.09 -2.73 15.06
CA GLU A 497 -17.03 -3.52 14.26
C GLU A 497 -16.93 -3.24 12.75
N VAL A 498 -16.68 -1.99 12.34
CA VAL A 498 -16.43 -1.64 10.91
C VAL A 498 -15.16 -2.32 10.43
N GLY A 499 -14.10 -2.28 11.25
CA GLY A 499 -12.84 -2.97 11.00
C GLY A 499 -13.04 -4.48 10.82
N ALA A 500 -13.69 -5.13 11.77
CA ALA A 500 -13.94 -6.57 11.75
C ALA A 500 -14.75 -7.02 10.52
N ARG A 501 -15.80 -6.26 10.15
CA ARG A 501 -16.59 -6.55 8.94
C ARG A 501 -15.76 -6.44 7.65
N THR A 502 -14.83 -5.49 7.60
CA THR A 502 -13.98 -5.28 6.43
C THR A 502 -12.97 -6.40 6.27
N VAL A 503 -12.29 -6.78 7.36
CA VAL A 503 -11.37 -7.94 7.37
C VAL A 503 -12.12 -9.24 7.00
N ALA A 504 -13.36 -9.40 7.49
CA ALA A 504 -14.19 -10.55 7.12
C ALA A 504 -14.57 -10.56 5.64
N ARG A 505 -14.81 -9.40 4.99
CA ARG A 505 -15.06 -9.32 3.54
C ARG A 505 -13.84 -9.69 2.72
N GLU A 506 -12.67 -9.19 3.10
CA GLU A 506 -11.40 -9.55 2.47
C GLU A 506 -11.15 -11.06 2.57
N ARG A 507 -11.34 -11.63 3.77
CA ARG A 507 -11.20 -13.07 3.99
C ARG A 507 -12.22 -13.87 3.20
N HIS A 508 -13.49 -13.47 3.23
CA HIS A 508 -14.55 -14.15 2.50
C HIS A 508 -14.30 -14.15 0.99
N PHE A 509 -13.87 -13.03 0.41
CA PHE A 509 -13.49 -12.97 -1.00
C PHE A 509 -12.38 -13.97 -1.32
N ASN A 510 -11.34 -14.00 -0.48
CA ASN A 510 -10.26 -14.99 -0.57
C ASN A 510 -10.76 -16.44 -0.45
N ASN A 511 -11.70 -16.72 0.47
CA ASN A 511 -12.31 -18.05 0.60
C ASN A 511 -13.10 -18.45 -0.66
N LYS A 512 -13.82 -17.51 -1.29
CA LYS A 512 -14.52 -17.78 -2.56
C LYS A 512 -13.56 -18.08 -3.71
N ARG A 513 -12.30 -17.64 -3.60
CA ARG A 513 -11.19 -17.98 -4.49
C ARG A 513 -10.41 -19.23 -4.07
N GLY A 514 -10.86 -19.92 -3.03
CA GLY A 514 -10.30 -21.20 -2.60
C GLY A 514 -9.21 -21.12 -1.55
N LYS A 515 -8.96 -19.94 -0.95
CA LYS A 515 -8.02 -19.82 0.17
C LYS A 515 -8.65 -20.29 1.47
N ASP A 516 -7.93 -21.09 2.24
CA ASP A 516 -8.38 -21.60 3.54
C ASP A 516 -7.20 -21.71 4.54
N VAL A 517 -7.35 -22.53 5.57
CA VAL A 517 -6.30 -22.78 6.58
C VAL A 517 -4.96 -23.21 5.99
N VAL A 518 -4.92 -23.86 4.82
CA VAL A 518 -3.65 -24.27 4.20
C VAL A 518 -2.81 -23.10 3.71
N ASP A 519 -3.45 -21.95 3.47
CA ASP A 519 -2.78 -20.71 3.03
C ASP A 519 -2.31 -19.84 4.19
N ASP A 520 -2.70 -20.17 5.42
CA ASP A 520 -2.33 -19.44 6.65
C ASP A 520 -1.11 -20.08 7.32
N ASP A 521 -0.01 -20.12 6.58
CA ASP A 521 1.25 -20.75 6.99
C ASP A 521 2.47 -19.84 6.69
N LEU A 522 3.66 -20.27 7.12
CA LEU A 522 4.94 -19.58 6.91
C LEU A 522 5.97 -20.51 6.27
N PRO A 523 6.92 -19.98 5.46
CA PRO A 523 8.00 -20.79 4.89
C PRO A 523 9.10 -21.14 5.90
N TYR A 524 8.89 -20.86 7.19
CA TYR A 524 9.79 -21.15 8.28
C TYR A 524 9.00 -21.52 9.54
N GLU A 525 9.63 -22.28 10.43
CA GLU A 525 8.99 -22.73 11.67
C GLU A 525 9.05 -21.65 12.76
N ILE A 526 7.91 -21.38 13.39
CA ILE A 526 7.80 -20.67 14.66
C ILE A 526 6.96 -21.50 15.66
N PRO A 527 7.14 -21.33 16.98
CA PRO A 527 6.43 -22.13 17.98
C PRO A 527 4.91 -22.03 17.85
N ASP A 528 4.22 -23.16 17.95
CA ASP A 528 2.76 -23.27 18.12
C ASP A 528 1.88 -22.55 17.07
N LEU A 529 2.43 -22.28 15.87
CA LEU A 529 1.74 -21.51 14.82
C LEU A 529 0.34 -22.05 14.52
N ALA A 530 0.20 -23.35 14.29
CA ALA A 530 -1.10 -23.95 13.95
C ALA A 530 -2.15 -23.77 15.06
N GLU A 531 -1.75 -23.80 16.33
CA GLU A 531 -2.66 -23.56 17.46
C GLU A 531 -3.01 -22.07 17.56
N ALA A 532 -2.03 -21.18 17.37
CA ALA A 532 -2.26 -19.73 17.34
C ALA A 532 -3.15 -19.28 16.17
N VAL A 533 -3.07 -19.93 15.00
CA VAL A 533 -3.99 -19.69 13.87
C VAL A 533 -5.42 -20.08 14.24
N GLN A 534 -5.62 -21.17 14.98
CA GLN A 534 -6.95 -21.54 15.49
C GLN A 534 -7.45 -20.54 16.53
N GLU A 535 -6.61 -20.09 17.47
CA GLU A 535 -6.97 -18.99 18.39
C GLU A 535 -7.39 -17.72 17.63
N TYR A 536 -6.72 -17.41 16.51
CA TYR A 536 -7.07 -16.29 15.65
C TYR A 536 -8.44 -16.48 14.97
N TYR A 537 -8.75 -17.67 14.45
CA TYR A 537 -10.07 -17.95 13.89
C TYR A 537 -11.17 -17.87 14.95
N GLU A 538 -10.92 -18.38 16.17
CA GLU A 538 -11.84 -18.24 17.28
C GLU A 538 -12.09 -16.77 17.66
N ALA A 539 -11.03 -15.96 17.75
CA ALA A 539 -11.11 -14.53 18.02
C ALA A 539 -11.89 -13.77 16.91
N ARG A 540 -11.79 -14.25 15.67
CA ARG A 540 -12.52 -13.73 14.50
C ARG A 540 -13.95 -14.24 14.38
N GLY A 541 -14.32 -15.30 15.10
CA GLY A 541 -15.59 -15.99 14.94
C GLY A 541 -15.72 -16.70 13.58
N TRP A 542 -14.60 -17.17 13.03
CA TRP A 542 -14.54 -17.92 11.77
C TRP A 542 -14.60 -19.43 12.03
N SER A 543 -14.79 -20.20 10.96
CA SER A 543 -14.73 -21.66 11.00
C SER A 543 -13.31 -22.17 11.30
N GLU A 544 -13.16 -23.41 11.78
CA GLU A 544 -11.86 -24.05 12.06
C GLU A 544 -10.97 -24.17 10.81
N ASP A 545 -11.56 -24.18 9.62
CA ASP A 545 -10.84 -24.16 8.32
C ASP A 545 -10.50 -22.73 7.84
N GLY A 546 -10.72 -21.72 8.68
CA GLY A 546 -10.43 -20.33 8.36
C GLY A 546 -11.42 -19.70 7.38
N THR A 547 -12.58 -20.32 7.15
CA THR A 547 -13.62 -19.76 6.26
C THR A 547 -14.58 -18.83 7.00
N VAL A 548 -14.97 -17.74 6.33
CA VAL A 548 -16.03 -16.84 6.80
C VAL A 548 -17.39 -17.35 6.32
N PRO A 549 -18.38 -17.56 7.21
CA PRO A 549 -19.72 -17.98 6.78
C PRO A 549 -20.42 -16.92 5.92
N ASP A 550 -21.08 -17.32 4.83
CA ASP A 550 -21.80 -16.41 3.91
C ASP A 550 -22.81 -15.50 4.64
N ALA A 551 -23.47 -16.02 5.68
CA ALA A 551 -24.44 -15.26 6.48
C ALA A 551 -23.82 -14.10 7.28
N SER A 552 -22.50 -14.08 7.42
CA SER A 552 -21.74 -13.04 8.13
C SER A 552 -21.35 -11.87 7.22
N VAL A 553 -21.50 -12.01 5.89
CA VAL A 553 -21.15 -10.97 4.91
C VAL A 553 -22.40 -10.50 4.17
N ASN A 554 -22.95 -9.37 4.61
CA ASN A 554 -24.06 -8.73 3.91
C ASN A 554 -23.53 -7.85 2.77
N SER A 555 -24.16 -7.98 1.60
CA SER A 555 -23.98 -7.06 0.48
C SER A 555 -24.39 -5.64 0.90
N VAL A 556 -23.62 -4.67 0.43
CA VAL A 556 -23.80 -3.24 0.67
C VAL A 556 -23.81 -2.42 -0.61
N ALA A 557 -23.54 -3.03 -1.77
CA ALA A 557 -23.69 -2.34 -3.04
C ALA A 557 -25.14 -1.85 -3.22
N PRO A 558 -25.34 -0.58 -3.64
CA PRO A 558 -26.66 -0.13 -4.04
C PRO A 558 -27.13 -1.05 -5.18
N ALA A 559 -28.40 -1.47 -5.13
CA ALA A 559 -28.96 -2.34 -6.17
C ALA A 559 -28.79 -1.68 -7.54
N GLY A 560 -27.82 -2.17 -8.32
CA GLY A 560 -27.58 -1.70 -9.67
C GLY A 560 -28.76 -2.02 -10.56
N ALA A 561 -29.12 -1.09 -11.44
CA ALA A 561 -30.13 -1.29 -12.47
C ALA A 561 -29.58 -2.22 -13.57
N ASP A 562 -29.58 -3.52 -13.32
CA ASP A 562 -29.78 -4.58 -14.32
C ASP A 562 -29.73 -5.95 -13.63
N ASP A 563 -30.94 -6.46 -13.37
CA ASP A 563 -31.29 -7.86 -13.11
C ASP A 563 -32.03 -8.38 -14.37
#